data_AF-A0A0A9FRF6-F1
#
_entry.id   AF-A0A0A9FRF6-F1
#
_cell.length_a   1.000
_cell.length_b   1.000
_cell.length_c   1.000
_cell.angle_alpha   90.00
_cell.angle_beta   90.00
_cell.angle_gamma   90.00
#
_symmetry.space_group_name_H-M   'P 1'
#
loop_
_entity.id
_entity.type
_entity.pdbx_description
1 polymer ?
#
loop_
_entity_poly.entity_id
_entity_poly.type
_entity_poly.pdbx_seq_one_letter_code
_entity_poly.pdbx_strand_id
1 'polypeptide(L)'
;MMIKMFCENDKVEMALKVWKYMGKKQFLPSMHTFSVLINGLCDKGKVSQACVLLEDMIEKGIRPPGSTFGKLRQLLLKEGRKDVLDFLVEKMKILIQEPLFD
;
A
#
# COMPACT_ATOMS: atom_id res chain seq x y z
N MET A 1 -6.46 0.99 -15.63
CA MET A 1 -5.09 0.45 -15.47
C MET A 1 -5.14 -1.06 -15.25
N MET A 2 -4.25 -1.84 -15.86
CA MET A 2 -4.27 -3.31 -15.80
C MET A 2 -4.23 -3.88 -14.37
N ILE A 3 -3.52 -3.22 -13.45
CA ILE A 3 -3.48 -3.62 -12.03
C ILE A 3 -4.86 -3.57 -11.38
N LYS A 4 -5.62 -2.48 -11.60
CA LYS A 4 -6.99 -2.32 -11.09
C LYS A 4 -7.92 -3.40 -11.63
N MET A 5 -7.87 -3.65 -12.94
CA MET A 5 -8.64 -4.69 -13.59
C MET A 5 -8.33 -6.08 -13.02
N PHE A 6 -7.07 -6.40 -12.74
CA PHE A 6 -6.71 -7.68 -12.10
C PHE A 6 -7.19 -7.77 -10.65
N CYS A 7 -7.15 -6.69 -9.88
CA CYS A 7 -7.71 -6.66 -8.52
C CYS A 7 -9.23 -6.87 -8.51
N GLU A 8 -9.97 -6.17 -9.38
CA GLU A 8 -11.44 -6.26 -9.50
C GLU A 8 -11.93 -7.64 -9.98
N ASN A 9 -11.07 -8.41 -10.64
CA ASN A 9 -11.36 -9.77 -11.11
C ASN A 9 -10.70 -10.85 -10.22
N ASP A 10 -10.36 -10.53 -8.98
CA ASP A 10 -9.74 -11.44 -8.02
C ASP A 10 -8.38 -12.05 -8.41
N LYS A 11 -7.75 -11.56 -9.48
CA LYS A 11 -6.46 -12.02 -10.01
C LYS A 11 -5.28 -11.27 -9.38
N VAL A 12 -5.25 -11.17 -8.05
CA VAL A 12 -4.24 -10.37 -7.33
C VAL A 12 -2.80 -10.84 -7.55
N GLU A 13 -2.56 -12.13 -7.78
CA GLU A 13 -1.22 -12.62 -8.14
C GLU A 13 -0.73 -12.07 -9.48
N MET A 14 -1.62 -11.88 -10.46
CA MET A 14 -1.29 -11.25 -11.72
C MET A 14 -1.03 -9.74 -11.53
N ALA A 15 -1.83 -9.09 -10.70
CA ALA A 15 -1.60 -7.70 -10.30
C ALA A 15 -0.20 -7.52 -9.68
N LEU A 16 0.22 -8.44 -8.79
CA LEU A 16 1.55 -8.45 -8.17
C LEU A 16 2.69 -8.75 -9.16
N LYS A 17 2.46 -9.59 -10.18
CA LYS A 17 3.44 -9.82 -11.25
C LYS A 17 3.66 -8.56 -12.10
N VAL A 18 2.56 -7.89 -12.49
CA VAL A 18 2.63 -6.61 -13.21
C VAL A 18 3.30 -5.53 -12.36
N TRP A 19 2.99 -5.49 -11.06
CA TRP A 19 3.66 -4.61 -10.10
C TRP A 19 5.18 -4.80 -10.08
N LYS A 20 5.64 -6.05 -9.90
CA LYS A 20 7.08 -6.37 -9.91
C LYS A 20 7.74 -6.00 -11.24
N TYR A 21 7.04 -6.18 -12.35
CA TYR A 21 7.53 -5.79 -13.67
C TYR A 21 7.67 -4.26 -13.82
N MET A 22 6.71 -3.48 -13.31
CA MET A 22 6.77 -2.00 -13.31
C MET A 22 7.96 -1.49 -12.49
N GLY A 23 8.20 -2.05 -11.29
CA GLY A 23 9.36 -1.71 -10.47
C GLY A 23 10.69 -1.96 -11.19
N LYS A 24 10.82 -3.08 -11.92
CA LYS A 24 12.02 -3.39 -12.73
C LYS A 24 12.27 -2.42 -13.88
N LYS A 25 11.23 -1.74 -14.37
CA LYS A 25 11.32 -0.78 -15.49
C LYS A 25 11.41 0.67 -15.02
N GLN A 26 11.66 0.91 -13.72
CA GLN A 26 11.73 2.25 -13.10
C GLN A 26 10.47 3.08 -13.33
N PHE A 27 9.32 2.44 -13.57
CA PHE A 27 8.06 3.15 -13.68
C PHE A 27 7.60 3.49 -12.26
N LEU A 28 7.59 4.78 -11.92
CA LEU A 28 7.12 5.25 -10.62
C LEU A 28 5.63 4.92 -10.48
N PRO A 29 5.23 4.01 -9.57
CA PRO A 29 3.83 3.70 -9.40
C PRO A 29 3.13 4.90 -8.79
N SER A 30 1.99 5.29 -9.37
CA SER A 30 1.20 6.39 -8.82
C SER A 30 0.56 6.00 -7.48
N MET A 31 0.19 7.01 -6.67
CA MET A 31 -0.62 6.85 -5.46
C MET A 31 -1.84 5.93 -5.67
N HIS A 32 -2.50 6.07 -6.83
CA HIS A 32 -3.64 5.25 -7.20
C HIS A 32 -3.27 3.77 -7.33
N THR A 33 -2.11 3.46 -7.91
CA THR A 33 -1.66 2.08 -8.12
C THR A 33 -1.39 1.37 -6.80
N PHE A 34 -0.64 2.02 -5.90
CA PHE A 34 -0.43 1.51 -4.54
C PHE A 34 -1.74 1.26 -3.82
N SER A 35 -2.65 2.24 -3.86
CA SER A 35 -3.94 2.16 -3.17
C SER A 35 -4.79 0.99 -3.65
N VAL A 36 -4.83 0.75 -4.95
CA VAL A 36 -5.57 -0.37 -5.54
C VAL A 36 -4.99 -1.72 -5.09
N LEU A 37 -3.67 -1.87 -5.07
CA LEU A 37 -3.02 -3.11 -4.63
C LEU A 37 -3.20 -3.37 -3.14
N ILE A 38 -2.94 -2.35 -2.31
CA ILE A 38 -3.08 -2.45 -0.85
C ILE A 38 -4.51 -2.82 -0.49
N ASN A 39 -5.51 -2.15 -1.08
CA ASN A 39 -6.91 -2.46 -0.82
C ASN A 39 -7.29 -3.88 -1.24
N GLY A 40 -6.83 -4.34 -2.40
CA GLY A 40 -7.07 -5.71 -2.88
C GLY A 40 -6.36 -6.78 -2.03
N LEU A 41 -5.20 -6.48 -1.46
CA LEU A 41 -4.52 -7.37 -0.51
C LEU A 41 -5.26 -7.43 0.84
N CYS A 42 -5.76 -6.30 1.33
CA CYS A 42 -6.60 -6.25 2.52
C CYS A 42 -7.87 -7.09 2.34
N ASP A 43 -8.54 -7.00 1.18
CA ASP A 43 -9.75 -7.81 0.89
C ASP A 43 -9.48 -9.31 0.91
N LYS A 44 -8.24 -9.72 0.61
CA LYS A 44 -7.83 -11.13 0.59
C LYS A 44 -7.19 -11.59 1.89
N GLY A 45 -7.18 -10.77 2.93
CA GLY A 45 -6.49 -11.08 4.18
C GLY A 45 -4.97 -11.24 4.02
N LYS A 46 -4.37 -10.73 2.92
CA LYS A 46 -2.92 -10.78 2.67
C LYS A 46 -2.24 -9.61 3.36
N VAL A 47 -2.43 -9.50 4.67
CA VAL A 47 -2.22 -8.27 5.43
C VAL A 47 -0.74 -7.91 5.53
N SER A 48 0.16 -8.89 5.72
CA SER A 48 1.61 -8.63 5.72
C SER A 48 2.10 -8.05 4.38
N GLN A 49 1.56 -8.51 3.25
CA GLN A 49 1.90 -7.96 1.93
C GLN A 49 1.35 -6.54 1.75
N ALA A 50 0.16 -6.27 2.30
CA ALA A 50 -0.43 -4.92 2.31
C ALA A 50 0.42 -3.94 3.14
N CYS A 51 0.96 -4.37 4.28
CA CYS A 51 1.88 -3.56 5.10
C CYS A 51 3.15 -3.21 4.34
N VAL A 52 3.80 -4.19 3.70
CA VAL A 52 5.03 -3.96 2.91
C VAL A 52 4.79 -2.95 1.78
N LEU A 53 3.66 -3.04 1.09
CA LEU A 53 3.33 -2.06 0.04
C LEU A 53 3.00 -0.67 0.59
N LEU A 54 2.37 -0.57 1.76
CA LEU A 54 2.12 0.72 2.40
C LEU A 54 3.44 1.37 2.86
N GLU A 55 4.36 0.58 3.40
CA GLU A 55 5.69 1.03 3.78
C GLU A 55 6.49 1.54 2.58
N ASP A 56 6.52 0.80 1.48
CA ASP A 56 7.17 1.24 0.22
C ASP A 56 6.54 2.52 -0.34
N MET A 57 5.21 2.67 -0.21
CA MET A 57 4.50 3.90 -0.58
C MET A 57 5.00 5.10 0.23
N ILE A 58 5.16 4.92 1.55
CA ILE A 58 5.66 5.96 2.47
C ILE A 58 7.13 6.28 2.20
N GLU A 59 7.99 5.27 2.00
CA GLU A 59 9.42 5.47 1.71
C GLU A 59 9.66 6.19 0.38
N LYS A 60 8.70 6.14 -0.54
CA LYS A 60 8.70 6.90 -1.79
C LYS A 60 8.13 8.31 -1.67
N GLY A 61 7.83 8.78 -0.46
CA GLY A 61 7.22 10.10 -0.23
C GLY A 61 5.76 10.18 -0.67
N ILE A 62 5.10 9.05 -0.94
CA ILE A 62 3.71 9.03 -1.41
C ILE A 62 2.78 8.84 -0.22
N ARG A 63 1.94 9.84 0.05
CA ARG A 63 0.97 9.75 1.15
C ARG A 63 -0.15 8.74 0.83
N PRO A 64 -0.38 7.72 1.69
CA PRO A 64 -1.51 6.83 1.54
C PRO A 64 -2.84 7.59 1.66
N PRO A 65 -3.83 7.32 0.80
CA PRO A 65 -5.19 7.81 1.01
C PRO A 65 -5.76 7.33 2.33
N GLY A 66 -6.55 8.18 3.00
CA GLY A 66 -7.16 7.85 4.29
C GLY A 66 -8.04 6.60 4.24
N SER A 67 -8.70 6.34 3.10
CA SER A 67 -9.47 5.11 2.87
C SER A 67 -8.60 3.86 2.85
N THR A 68 -7.48 3.89 2.12
CA THR A 68 -6.52 2.78 2.02
C THR A 68 -5.90 2.46 3.39
N PHE A 69 -5.40 3.49 4.09
CA PHE A 69 -4.81 3.30 5.41
C PHE A 69 -5.86 2.86 6.45
N GLY A 70 -7.05 3.46 6.43
CA GLY A 70 -8.14 3.12 7.33
C GLY A 70 -8.55 1.65 7.25
N LYS A 71 -8.58 1.09 6.04
CA LYS A 71 -8.86 -0.34 5.81
C LYS A 71 -7.79 -1.25 6.39
N LEU A 72 -6.52 -0.97 6.09
CA LEU A 72 -5.39 -1.76 6.63
C LEU A 72 -5.32 -1.67 8.16
N ARG A 73 -5.57 -0.49 8.73
CA ARG A 73 -5.66 -0.28 10.18
C ARG A 73 -6.71 -1.17 10.82
N GLN A 74 -7.94 -1.17 10.28
CA GLN A 74 -9.00 -2.03 10.84
C GLN A 74 -8.60 -3.51 10.82
N LEU A 75 -7.92 -3.93 9.76
CA LEU A 75 -7.50 -5.31 9.59
C LEU A 75 -6.37 -5.69 10.55
N LEU A 76 -5.36 -4.83 10.74
CA LEU A 76 -4.29 -5.03 11.73
C LEU A 76 -4.83 -5.10 13.16
N LEU A 77 -5.81 -4.25 13.51
CA LEU A 77 -6.47 -4.30 14.81
C LEU A 77 -7.23 -5.62 15.02
N LYS A 78 -7.91 -6.12 13.97
CA LYS A 78 -8.59 -7.43 14.02
C LYS A 78 -7.62 -8.59 14.20
N GLU A 79 -6.42 -8.51 13.64
CA GLU A 79 -5.36 -9.52 13.79
C GLU A 79 -4.50 -9.35 15.05
N GLY A 80 -4.78 -8.33 15.89
CA GLY A 80 -4.00 -8.06 17.09
C GLY A 80 -2.59 -7.50 16.82
N ARG A 81 -2.28 -7.12 15.58
CA ARG A 81 -0.97 -6.63 15.14
C ARG A 81 -0.82 -5.13 15.32
N LYS A 82 -1.01 -4.69 16.56
CA LYS A 82 -0.97 -3.27 16.94
C LYS A 82 0.44 -2.69 16.84
N ASP A 83 1.45 -3.49 17.13
CA ASP A 83 2.87 -3.16 16.94
C ASP A 83 3.18 -2.70 15.51
N VAL A 84 2.69 -3.45 14.52
CA VAL A 84 2.87 -3.09 13.09
C VAL A 84 2.10 -1.82 12.75
N LEU A 85 0.89 -1.66 13.29
CA LEU A 85 0.11 -0.44 13.10
C LEU A 85 0.84 0.79 13.65
N ASP A 86 1.33 0.71 14.88
CA ASP A 86 2.03 1.81 15.54
C ASP A 86 3.30 2.18 14.75
N PHE A 87 4.07 1.21 14.28
CA PHE A 87 5.21 1.43 13.39
C PHE A 87 4.84 2.19 12.10
N LEU A 88 3.77 1.76 11.42
CA LEU A 88 3.31 2.42 10.19
C LEU A 88 2.79 3.85 10.46
N VAL A 89 2.13 4.08 11.59
CA VAL A 89 1.68 5.42 12.01
C VAL A 89 2.87 6.35 12.24
N GLU A 90 3.92 5.89 12.92
CA GLU A 90 5.13 6.69 13.14
C GLU A 90 5.81 7.02 11.80
N LYS A 91 5.96 6.05 10.89
CA LYS A 91 6.48 6.31 9.54
C LYS A 91 5.65 7.35 8.78
N MET A 92 4.33 7.28 8.86
CA MET A 92 3.45 8.28 8.23
C MET A 92 3.60 9.69 8.82
N LYS A 93 3.93 9.83 10.11
CA LYS A 93 4.18 11.14 10.74
C LYS A 93 5.46 11.78 10.21
N ILE A 94 6.50 10.99 9.99
CA ILE A 94 7.78 11.47 9.42
C ILE A 94 7.53 12.08 8.03
N LEU A 95 6.71 11.43 7.21
CA LEU A 95 6.32 11.93 5.89
C LEU A 95 5.55 13.27 5.92
N ILE A 96 4.93 13.63 7.05
CA ILE A 96 4.22 14.92 7.22
C ILE A 96 5.19 16.05 7.62
N GLN A 97 6.37 15.72 8.14
CA GLN A 97 7.35 16.70 8.60
C GLN A 97 8.35 17.12 7.53
N GLU A 98 8.59 16.33 6.48
CA GLU A 98 9.43 16.77 5.37
C GLU A 98 8.68 17.82 4.54
N PRO A 99 9.17 19.08 4.47
CA PRO A 99 8.69 20.01 3.47
C PRO A 99 9.04 19.41 2.11
N LEU A 100 8.05 19.27 1.23
CA LEU A 100 8.29 19.08 -0.18
C LEU A 100 9.09 20.31 -0.64
N PHE A 101 10.40 20.17 -0.76
CA PHE A 101 11.23 21.13 -1.49
C PHE A 101 10.85 20.98 -2.96
N ASP A 102 10.02 21.91 -3.44
CA ASP A 102 9.95 22.28 -4.85
C ASP A 102 11.21 23.09 -5.23
#